data_AF-A0A959L686-F1
#
_entry.id   AF-A0A959L686-F1
#
_cell.length_a   1.000
_cell.length_b   1.000
_cell.length_c   1.000
_cell.angle_alpha   90.00
_cell.angle_beta   90.00
_cell.angle_gamma   90.00
#
_symmetry.space_group_name_H-M   'P 1'
#
loop_
_entity.id
_entity.type
_entity.pdbx_description
1 polymer ?
#
loop_
_entity_poly.entity_id
_entity_poly.type
_entity_poly.pdbx_seq_one_letter_code
_entity_poly.pdbx_strand_id
1 'polypeptide(L)'
;DFEGDELPTFSEAVEDSRMSYQKFWEDGGAIDFSQCSDPRAFELERRVILSQYLTKVNCSGSLPPQETGLTCNSWYGKFHLEMHWWHGVHFALWNRLQLLEKSLPWYDHIIEDARHKAEWQGFAGVRWPKMVGPEGRSSPSNVGEFLIWQQPHPIYFAELVYQQKPDRATLEKYRDIVFSTADFMASFAQYKVEDQSFHLCHPLIPAQEIFHAEDTNDPPFELAYWHFALDVAQDWRKRLGLQRDSTWQNVLDYLAPLPEYNGLYLPCAGAIDAYTDRDLRRDHPIVLGAYGMLPGDHVDAATMKRTFLEIMRDWNWKTTWGWDYPMIAMTAARLGEPEMAIEILFKDTQKNTYLNNGHNYQDKRLRLYLPGNGALLAAVAMMAAGWTDSDELNPGFPKDGKWNVKWEGLRKML
;
A
#
# COMPACT_ATOMS: atom_id res chain seq x y z
N ASP A 1 24.57 6.05 -20.25
CA ASP A 1 25.22 6.98 -21.18
C ASP A 1 24.34 8.19 -21.40
N PHE A 2 24.74 9.35 -20.86
CA PHE A 2 24.13 10.67 -21.12
C PHE A 2 25.00 11.52 -22.06
N GLU A 3 25.89 10.88 -22.82
CA GLU A 3 26.71 11.55 -23.81
C GLU A 3 25.97 11.54 -25.15
N GLY A 4 25.22 12.60 -25.45
CA GLY A 4 24.67 12.80 -26.80
C GLY A 4 23.47 13.75 -26.92
N ASP A 5 22.69 13.96 -25.87
CA ASP A 5 21.50 14.79 -25.96
C ASP A 5 21.83 16.26 -25.64
N GLU A 6 21.46 17.16 -26.56
CA GLU A 6 21.52 18.60 -26.32
C GLU A 6 20.54 18.96 -25.19
N LEU A 7 21.05 19.56 -24.10
CA LEU A 7 20.23 19.95 -22.96
C LEU A 7 19.26 21.07 -23.37
N PRO A 8 18.03 21.10 -22.81
CA PRO A 8 17.08 22.16 -23.13
C PRO A 8 17.62 23.52 -22.69
N THR A 9 17.32 24.55 -23.48
CA THR A 9 17.53 25.94 -23.08
C THR A 9 16.66 26.29 -21.87
N PHE A 10 16.99 27.38 -21.18
CA PHE A 10 16.18 27.88 -20.07
C PHE A 10 14.71 28.12 -20.48
N SER A 11 14.49 28.72 -21.65
CA SER A 11 13.15 29.01 -22.16
C SER A 11 12.35 27.73 -22.42
N GLU A 12 12.98 26.70 -23.00
CA GLU A 12 12.35 25.41 -23.24
C GLU A 12 12.00 24.70 -21.93
N ALA A 13 12.91 24.71 -20.95
CA ALA A 13 12.66 24.10 -19.63
C ALA A 13 11.52 24.81 -18.87
N VAL A 14 11.42 26.14 -18.97
CA VAL A 14 10.31 26.90 -18.37
C VAL A 14 8.98 26.56 -19.03
N GLU A 15 8.94 26.51 -20.37
CA GLU A 15 7.71 26.19 -21.09
C GLU A 15 7.25 24.76 -20.84
N ASP A 16 8.16 23.79 -20.90
CA ASP A 16 7.86 22.38 -20.56
C ASP A 16 7.32 22.25 -19.13
N SER A 17 7.93 22.93 -18.17
CA SER A 17 7.45 22.94 -16.78
C SER A 17 6.03 23.51 -16.68
N ARG A 18 5.74 24.65 -17.34
CA ARG A 18 4.40 25.26 -17.33
C ARG A 18 3.36 24.32 -17.92
N MET A 19 3.63 23.75 -19.09
CA MET A 19 2.72 22.82 -19.76
C MET A 19 2.50 21.55 -18.94
N SER A 20 3.56 21.00 -18.35
CA SER A 20 3.52 19.78 -17.52
C SER A 20 2.69 19.98 -16.25
N TYR A 21 2.82 21.12 -15.56
CA TYR A 21 2.01 21.43 -14.38
C TYR A 21 0.56 21.75 -14.74
N GLN A 22 0.32 22.51 -15.82
CA GLN A 22 -1.04 22.75 -16.29
C GLN A 22 -1.73 21.43 -16.59
N LYS A 23 -1.10 20.56 -17.38
CA LYS A 23 -1.59 19.22 -17.70
C LYS A 23 -1.85 18.37 -16.45
N PHE A 24 -0.96 18.42 -15.44
CA PHE A 24 -1.16 17.66 -14.20
C PHE A 24 -2.44 18.05 -13.46
N TRP A 25 -2.77 19.34 -13.40
CA TRP A 25 -3.95 19.84 -12.71
C TRP A 25 -5.23 19.73 -13.54
N GLU A 26 -5.12 19.81 -14.87
CA GLU A 26 -6.25 19.68 -15.80
C GLU A 26 -6.59 18.21 -16.15
N ASP A 27 -5.64 17.28 -16.05
CA ASP A 27 -5.84 15.86 -16.32
C ASP A 27 -5.91 15.01 -15.03
N GLY A 28 -6.67 13.91 -15.09
CA GLY A 28 -6.79 12.92 -14.03
C GLY A 28 -8.07 13.10 -13.22
N GLY A 29 -7.98 12.86 -11.91
CA GLY A 29 -9.07 13.03 -10.97
C GLY A 29 -9.00 14.34 -10.18
N ALA A 30 -10.17 14.84 -9.80
CA ALA A 30 -10.34 15.99 -8.94
C ALA A 30 -11.48 15.74 -7.94
N ILE A 31 -11.40 16.39 -6.78
CA ILE A 31 -12.42 16.32 -5.72
C ILE A 31 -12.68 17.74 -5.21
N ASP A 32 -13.94 18.07 -5.02
CA ASP A 32 -14.44 19.38 -4.63
C ASP A 32 -15.17 19.26 -3.29
N PHE A 33 -14.66 19.99 -2.30
CA PHE A 33 -15.24 20.07 -0.95
C PHE A 33 -16.03 21.36 -0.73
N SER A 34 -16.17 22.25 -1.73
CA SER A 34 -16.79 23.58 -1.59
C SER A 34 -18.25 23.56 -1.16
N GLN A 35 -18.96 22.46 -1.40
CA GLN A 35 -20.36 22.27 -0.98
C GLN A 35 -20.49 21.52 0.35
N CYS A 36 -19.38 21.17 1.01
CA CYS A 36 -19.39 20.57 2.34
C CYS A 36 -19.53 21.64 3.41
N SER A 37 -20.36 21.37 4.43
CA SER A 37 -20.57 22.26 5.57
C SER A 37 -19.90 21.78 6.86
N ASP A 38 -19.28 20.59 6.86
CA ASP A 38 -18.47 20.13 7.99
C ASP A 38 -17.24 21.04 8.14
N PRO A 39 -16.92 21.55 9.35
CA PRO A 39 -15.79 22.47 9.54
C PRO A 39 -14.43 21.85 9.18
N ARG A 40 -14.32 20.53 9.09
CA ARG A 40 -13.09 19.82 8.70
C ARG A 40 -12.88 19.79 7.18
N ALA A 41 -13.90 20.09 6.37
CA ALA A 41 -13.85 19.92 4.92
C ALA A 41 -12.73 20.74 4.25
N PHE A 42 -12.59 22.03 4.61
CA PHE A 42 -11.54 22.88 4.06
C PHE A 42 -10.12 22.44 4.45
N GLU A 43 -9.96 21.88 5.65
CA GLU A 43 -8.66 21.31 6.04
C GLU A 43 -8.37 20.01 5.28
N LEU A 44 -9.39 19.17 5.02
CA LEU A 44 -9.21 17.98 4.17
C LEU A 44 -8.81 18.39 2.75
N GLU A 45 -9.49 19.38 2.17
CA GLU A 45 -9.18 19.95 0.86
C GLU A 45 -7.74 20.45 0.79
N ARG A 46 -7.30 21.23 1.79
CA ARG A 46 -5.90 21.71 1.89
C ARG A 46 -4.92 20.55 1.87
N ARG A 47 -5.15 19.52 2.70
CA ARG A 47 -4.26 18.35 2.77
C ARG A 47 -4.23 17.60 1.46
N VAL A 48 -5.37 17.43 0.79
CA VAL A 48 -5.49 16.76 -0.51
C VAL A 48 -4.71 17.53 -1.59
N ILE A 49 -4.97 18.84 -1.76
CA ILE A 49 -4.31 19.65 -2.79
C ILE A 49 -2.80 19.66 -2.60
N LEU A 50 -2.33 19.91 -1.38
CA LEU A 50 -0.89 19.94 -1.11
C LEU A 50 -0.26 18.55 -1.24
N SER A 51 -0.95 17.48 -0.86
CA SER A 51 -0.44 16.11 -1.05
C SER A 51 -0.32 15.76 -2.53
N GLN A 52 -1.27 16.17 -3.39
CA GLN A 52 -1.18 15.97 -4.84
C GLN A 52 0.05 16.66 -5.42
N TYR A 53 0.31 17.91 -5.02
CA TYR A 53 1.51 18.64 -5.41
C TYR A 53 2.79 17.93 -4.94
N LEU A 54 2.86 17.58 -3.66
CA LEU A 54 4.05 16.99 -3.06
C LEU A 54 4.40 15.64 -3.68
N THR A 55 3.42 14.76 -3.84
CA THR A 55 3.61 13.43 -4.44
C THR A 55 3.97 13.55 -5.92
N LYS A 56 3.38 14.48 -6.68
CA LYS A 56 3.80 14.76 -8.06
C LYS A 56 5.29 15.11 -8.14
N VAL A 57 5.77 16.02 -7.31
CA VAL A 57 7.18 16.46 -7.32
C VAL A 57 8.12 15.35 -6.85
N ASN A 58 7.73 14.61 -5.81
CA ASN A 58 8.65 13.75 -5.06
C ASN A 58 8.54 12.26 -5.36
N CYS A 59 7.42 11.81 -5.93
CA CYS A 59 7.08 10.38 -6.06
C CYS A 59 6.77 9.95 -7.50
N SER A 60 6.86 10.84 -8.50
CA SER A 60 6.59 10.52 -9.93
C SER A 60 7.85 10.37 -10.80
N GLY A 61 8.97 10.01 -10.17
CA GLY A 61 10.26 9.77 -10.86
C GLY A 61 10.35 8.37 -11.49
N SER A 62 11.51 8.09 -12.09
CA SER A 62 11.80 6.79 -12.73
C SER A 62 12.23 5.68 -11.76
N LEU A 63 12.33 5.99 -10.48
CA LEU A 63 12.74 5.08 -9.41
C LEU A 63 11.68 5.09 -8.32
N PRO A 64 11.50 4.00 -7.55
CA PRO A 64 10.71 4.05 -6.33
C PRO A 64 11.21 5.21 -5.44
N PRO A 65 10.32 5.99 -4.82
CA PRO A 65 10.74 7.09 -3.97
C PRO A 65 11.27 6.59 -2.61
N GLN A 66 12.23 7.32 -2.03
CA GLN A 66 12.48 7.25 -0.59
C GLN A 66 11.35 7.96 0.18
N GLU A 67 11.25 7.71 1.49
CA GLU A 67 10.12 8.19 2.31
C GLU A 67 9.96 9.72 2.36
N THR A 68 11.05 10.45 2.15
CA THR A 68 11.10 11.93 2.07
C THR A 68 11.17 12.45 0.62
N GLY A 69 11.07 11.56 -0.36
CA GLY A 69 11.13 11.91 -1.77
C GLY A 69 12.46 12.50 -2.20
N LEU A 70 12.43 13.61 -2.92
CA LEU A 70 13.61 14.34 -3.36
C LEU A 70 13.98 15.49 -2.39
N THR A 71 13.24 15.65 -1.29
CA THR A 71 13.34 16.84 -0.45
C THR A 71 14.55 16.81 0.50
N CYS A 72 14.80 15.66 1.13
CA CYS A 72 15.99 15.44 1.96
C CYS A 72 16.28 13.94 2.05
N ASN A 73 17.48 13.58 2.51
CA ASN A 73 17.83 12.18 2.71
C ASN A 73 17.22 11.66 4.01
N SER A 74 16.29 10.72 3.89
CA SER A 74 15.92 9.79 4.95
C SER A 74 16.50 8.42 4.61
N TRP A 75 16.81 7.60 5.62
CA TRP A 75 17.28 6.22 5.40
C TRP A 75 18.40 6.10 4.35
N TYR A 76 19.38 7.00 4.43
CA TYR A 76 20.53 7.05 3.51
C TYR A 76 20.17 7.29 2.03
N GLY A 77 19.01 7.86 1.74
CA GLY A 77 18.54 8.08 0.37
C GLY A 77 17.98 6.83 -0.30
N LYS A 78 17.68 5.77 0.48
CA LYS A 78 17.24 4.47 -0.02
C LYS A 78 15.72 4.35 -0.02
N PHE A 79 15.22 3.55 -0.95
CA PHE A 79 13.81 3.24 -1.08
C PHE A 79 13.45 2.22 -0.01
N HIS A 80 12.32 2.43 0.67
CA HIS A 80 11.66 1.40 1.44
C HIS A 80 10.55 0.83 0.57
N LEU A 81 10.72 -0.36 0.00
CA LEU A 81 9.77 -0.89 -0.99
C LEU A 81 8.39 -1.16 -0.41
N GLU A 82 8.30 -1.42 0.88
CA GLU A 82 7.02 -1.51 1.59
C GLU A 82 6.25 -0.18 1.60
N MET A 83 6.95 0.94 1.43
CA MET A 83 6.34 2.27 1.32
C MET A 83 5.96 2.61 -0.12
N HIS A 84 6.44 1.87 -1.12
CA HIS A 84 6.17 2.17 -2.53
C HIS A 84 4.66 2.13 -2.83
N TRP A 85 3.91 1.26 -2.15
CA TRP A 85 2.45 1.23 -2.26
C TRP A 85 1.84 2.58 -1.87
N TRP A 86 2.21 3.10 -0.70
CA TRP A 86 1.73 4.38 -0.18
C TRP A 86 2.12 5.55 -1.08
N HIS A 87 3.31 5.50 -1.68
CA HIS A 87 3.77 6.54 -2.60
C HIS A 87 3.12 6.51 -3.98
N GLY A 88 2.65 5.35 -4.44
CA GLY A 88 2.36 5.11 -5.85
C GLY A 88 0.90 4.87 -6.19
N VAL A 89 0.16 4.10 -5.37
CA VAL A 89 -1.18 3.61 -5.73
C VAL A 89 -2.15 4.74 -6.00
N HIS A 90 -2.05 5.83 -5.24
CA HIS A 90 -2.91 6.98 -5.44
C HIS A 90 -2.81 7.57 -6.86
N PHE A 91 -1.68 7.46 -7.57
CA PHE A 91 -1.62 7.95 -8.95
C PHE A 91 -2.59 7.21 -9.87
N ALA A 92 -2.74 5.89 -9.71
CA ALA A 92 -3.73 5.13 -10.45
C ALA A 92 -5.17 5.52 -10.05
N LEU A 93 -5.42 5.68 -8.75
CA LEU A 93 -6.74 6.06 -8.20
C LEU A 93 -7.16 7.47 -8.61
N TRP A 94 -6.20 8.37 -8.80
CA TRP A 94 -6.41 9.73 -9.30
C TRP A 94 -6.30 9.80 -10.84
N ASN A 95 -6.41 8.67 -11.54
CA ASN A 95 -6.41 8.56 -13.01
C ASN A 95 -5.19 9.22 -13.68
N ARG A 96 -4.03 9.06 -13.03
CA ARG A 96 -2.71 9.50 -13.50
C ARG A 96 -1.75 8.30 -13.52
N LEU A 97 -2.22 7.15 -13.99
CA LEU A 97 -1.49 5.88 -14.02
C LEU A 97 -0.09 6.00 -14.62
N GLN A 98 0.08 6.85 -15.63
CA GLN A 98 1.36 7.13 -16.27
C GLN A 98 2.43 7.67 -15.31
N LEU A 99 2.06 8.21 -14.14
CA LEU A 99 3.01 8.64 -13.11
C LEU A 99 3.49 7.46 -12.24
N LEU A 100 2.62 6.50 -11.96
CA LEU A 100 3.01 5.24 -11.30
C LEU A 100 3.91 4.41 -12.22
N GLU A 101 3.54 4.29 -13.50
CA GLU A 101 4.28 3.47 -14.48
C GLU A 101 5.73 3.91 -14.70
N LYS A 102 6.12 5.12 -14.28
CA LYS A 102 7.51 5.59 -14.42
C LYS A 102 8.49 4.83 -13.55
N SER A 103 8.09 4.42 -12.34
CA SER A 103 8.97 3.69 -11.41
C SER A 103 8.92 2.18 -11.61
N LEU A 104 7.87 1.65 -12.25
CA LEU A 104 7.70 0.19 -12.39
C LEU A 104 8.81 -0.53 -13.20
N PRO A 105 9.41 0.05 -14.27
CA PRO A 105 10.53 -0.57 -14.98
C PRO A 105 11.75 -0.87 -14.09
N TRP A 106 11.87 -0.23 -12.93
CA TRP A 106 12.93 -0.54 -11.98
C TRP A 106 12.83 -1.97 -11.43
N TYR A 107 11.63 -2.55 -11.31
CA TYR A 107 11.47 -3.95 -10.87
C TYR A 107 12.08 -4.93 -11.89
N ASP A 108 11.90 -4.68 -13.19
CA ASP A 108 12.56 -5.45 -14.25
C ASP A 108 14.08 -5.27 -14.21
N HIS A 109 14.55 -4.05 -13.94
CA HIS A 109 15.98 -3.74 -13.86
C HIS A 109 16.72 -4.58 -12.80
N ILE A 110 16.07 -4.87 -11.67
CA ILE A 110 16.68 -5.59 -10.53
C ILE A 110 16.20 -7.05 -10.43
N ILE A 111 15.46 -7.56 -11.41
CA ILE A 111 14.77 -8.86 -11.30
C ILE A 111 15.74 -10.03 -11.05
N GLU A 112 16.91 -10.00 -11.67
CA GLU A 112 17.94 -11.04 -11.48
C GLU A 112 18.59 -10.97 -10.09
N ASP A 113 18.81 -9.77 -9.53
CA ASP A 113 19.28 -9.64 -8.15
C ASP A 113 18.23 -10.13 -7.14
N ALA A 114 16.95 -9.84 -7.41
CA ALA A 114 15.84 -10.35 -6.60
C ALA A 114 15.70 -11.89 -6.72
N ARG A 115 16.00 -12.46 -7.89
CA ARG A 115 16.06 -13.92 -8.13
C ARG A 115 17.19 -14.57 -7.34
N HIS A 116 18.41 -14.04 -7.45
CA HIS A 116 19.56 -14.53 -6.69
C HIS A 116 19.31 -14.45 -5.18
N LYS A 117 18.61 -13.41 -4.70
CA LYS A 117 18.24 -13.29 -3.31
C LYS A 117 17.29 -14.41 -2.85
N ALA A 118 16.25 -14.69 -3.64
CA ALA A 118 15.33 -15.79 -3.35
C ALA A 118 16.07 -17.13 -3.33
N GLU A 119 16.88 -17.41 -4.35
CA GLU A 119 17.68 -18.64 -4.46
C GLU A 119 18.64 -18.81 -3.28
N TRP A 120 19.37 -17.75 -2.91
CA TRP A 120 20.30 -17.77 -1.78
C TRP A 120 19.60 -18.12 -0.45
N GLN A 121 18.33 -17.77 -0.33
CA GLN A 121 17.50 -18.07 0.84
C GLN A 121 16.71 -19.39 0.71
N GLY A 122 16.86 -20.10 -0.40
CA GLY A 122 16.20 -21.39 -0.65
C GLY A 122 14.78 -21.29 -1.20
N PHE A 123 14.38 -20.14 -1.75
CA PHE A 123 13.07 -19.91 -2.34
C PHE A 123 13.12 -19.84 -3.87
N ALA A 124 12.00 -20.12 -4.52
CA ALA A 124 11.82 -19.93 -5.96
C ALA A 124 11.50 -18.46 -6.29
N GLY A 125 11.37 -18.14 -7.56
CA GLY A 125 10.88 -16.83 -8.00
C GLY A 125 11.84 -15.68 -7.72
N VAL A 126 11.29 -14.53 -7.31
CA VAL A 126 12.04 -13.32 -6.97
C VAL A 126 11.62 -12.77 -5.61
N ARG A 127 12.60 -12.37 -4.79
CA ARG A 127 12.35 -11.73 -3.50
C ARG A 127 12.75 -10.27 -3.52
N TRP A 128 11.77 -9.38 -3.37
CA TRP A 128 11.98 -7.94 -3.39
C TRP A 128 12.59 -7.42 -2.08
N PRO A 129 13.67 -6.62 -2.11
CA PRO A 129 14.33 -6.13 -0.90
C PRO A 129 13.50 -5.08 -0.14
N LYS A 130 13.65 -4.96 1.19
CA LYS A 130 13.01 -3.87 1.98
C LYS A 130 13.63 -2.51 1.65
N MET A 131 14.87 -2.30 2.10
CA MET A 131 15.61 -1.04 1.97
C MET A 131 16.67 -1.17 0.88
N VAL A 132 16.53 -0.43 -0.22
CA VAL A 132 17.25 -0.70 -1.47
C VAL A 132 17.56 0.59 -2.24
N GLY A 133 18.65 0.60 -3.00
CA GLY A 133 18.99 1.71 -3.91
C GLY A 133 18.64 1.42 -5.38
N PRO A 134 18.93 2.36 -6.29
CA PRO A 134 18.78 2.13 -7.73
C PRO A 134 19.38 0.80 -8.22
N GLU A 135 20.50 0.40 -7.61
CA GLU A 135 21.28 -0.79 -7.91
C GLU A 135 20.70 -2.13 -7.42
N GLY A 136 19.49 -2.17 -6.83
CA GLY A 136 18.85 -3.44 -6.43
C GLY A 136 19.43 -4.15 -5.20
N ARG A 137 20.57 -3.68 -4.66
CA ARG A 137 21.23 -4.30 -3.51
C ARG A 137 20.53 -3.96 -2.19
N SER A 138 20.24 -5.01 -1.42
CA SER A 138 19.66 -4.86 -0.07
C SER A 138 20.63 -4.12 0.86
N SER A 139 20.08 -3.20 1.64
CA SER A 139 20.85 -2.48 2.65
C SER A 139 20.91 -3.28 3.96
N PRO A 140 22.00 -3.19 4.75
CA PRO A 140 22.08 -3.86 6.04
C PRO A 140 20.93 -3.46 6.97
N SER A 141 20.22 -4.45 7.50
CA SER A 141 19.08 -4.23 8.38
C SER A 141 18.85 -5.46 9.27
N ASN A 142 18.48 -5.23 10.52
CA ASN A 142 18.01 -6.27 11.45
C ASN A 142 16.53 -6.61 11.24
N VAL A 143 15.82 -5.85 10.39
CA VAL A 143 14.39 -6.03 10.12
C VAL A 143 14.14 -6.41 8.65
N GLY A 144 14.82 -5.74 7.71
CA GLY A 144 14.45 -5.80 6.30
C GLY A 144 14.63 -7.14 5.58
N GLU A 145 15.44 -8.04 6.14
CA GLU A 145 15.57 -9.40 5.61
C GLU A 145 14.49 -10.36 6.12
N PHE A 146 13.65 -9.93 7.06
CA PHE A 146 12.57 -10.72 7.65
C PHE A 146 11.18 -10.19 7.29
N LEU A 147 11.07 -8.98 6.72
CA LEU A 147 9.81 -8.45 6.20
C LEU A 147 9.45 -9.05 4.84
N ILE A 148 8.16 -9.31 4.66
CA ILE A 148 7.61 -9.90 3.44
C ILE A 148 6.37 -9.15 2.90
N TRP A 149 5.85 -8.15 3.60
CA TRP A 149 4.61 -7.47 3.20
C TRP A 149 4.73 -6.61 1.93
N GLN A 150 5.95 -6.27 1.51
CA GLN A 150 6.24 -5.63 0.23
C GLN A 150 6.21 -6.60 -0.97
N GLN A 151 6.31 -7.90 -0.72
CA GLN A 151 6.47 -8.90 -1.80
C GLN A 151 5.30 -8.86 -2.79
N PRO A 152 4.04 -8.74 -2.36
CA PRO A 152 2.90 -8.73 -3.28
C PRO A 152 2.70 -7.41 -4.05
N HIS A 153 3.37 -6.30 -3.66
CA HIS A 153 3.11 -4.98 -4.24
C HIS A 153 3.25 -4.91 -5.77
N PRO A 154 4.27 -5.53 -6.41
CA PRO A 154 4.39 -5.48 -7.87
C PRO A 154 3.22 -6.14 -8.60
N ILE A 155 2.60 -7.17 -8.01
CA ILE A 155 1.37 -7.78 -8.54
C ILE A 155 0.20 -6.79 -8.42
N TYR A 156 0.05 -6.13 -7.26
CA TYR A 156 -0.96 -5.09 -7.07
C TYR A 156 -0.81 -3.95 -8.10
N PHE A 157 0.42 -3.47 -8.33
CA PHE A 157 0.69 -2.43 -9.32
C PHE A 157 0.39 -2.89 -10.74
N ALA A 158 0.79 -4.11 -11.11
CA ALA A 158 0.50 -4.67 -12.42
C ALA A 158 -1.02 -4.78 -12.65
N GLU A 159 -1.78 -5.19 -11.63
CA GLU A 159 -3.24 -5.26 -11.72
C GLU A 159 -3.88 -3.88 -11.88
N LEU A 160 -3.42 -2.85 -11.15
CA LEU A 160 -3.88 -1.47 -11.39
C LEU A 160 -3.63 -1.00 -12.82
N VAL A 161 -2.47 -1.35 -13.41
CA VAL A 161 -2.16 -1.02 -14.81
C VAL A 161 -3.13 -1.75 -15.73
N TYR A 162 -3.34 -3.06 -15.52
CA TYR A 162 -4.23 -3.87 -16.35
C TYR A 162 -5.69 -3.38 -16.29
N GLN A 163 -6.21 -3.01 -15.11
CA GLN A 163 -7.57 -2.50 -14.97
C GLN A 163 -7.84 -1.23 -15.79
N GLN A 164 -6.80 -0.43 -16.08
CA GLN A 164 -6.93 0.77 -16.92
C GLN A 164 -6.43 0.56 -18.35
N LYS A 165 -5.66 -0.51 -18.62
CA LYS A 165 -5.14 -0.92 -19.93
C LYS A 165 -5.34 -2.44 -20.10
N PRO A 166 -6.58 -2.93 -20.30
CA PRO A 166 -6.91 -4.36 -20.26
C PRO A 166 -6.56 -5.04 -21.59
N ASP A 167 -5.31 -4.93 -22.00
CA ASP A 167 -4.80 -5.47 -23.26
C ASP A 167 -3.70 -6.52 -23.06
N ARG A 168 -3.47 -7.27 -24.14
CA ARG A 168 -2.46 -8.33 -24.15
C ARG A 168 -1.04 -7.78 -23.94
N ALA A 169 -0.76 -6.58 -24.44
CA ALA A 169 0.56 -5.96 -24.32
C ALA A 169 0.90 -5.65 -22.85
N THR A 170 -0.07 -5.22 -22.06
CA THR A 170 0.08 -5.00 -20.62
C THR A 170 0.34 -6.31 -19.88
N LEU A 171 -0.45 -7.35 -20.20
CA LEU A 171 -0.24 -8.68 -19.62
C LEU A 171 1.16 -9.23 -19.94
N GLU A 172 1.62 -9.09 -21.17
CA GLU A 172 2.94 -9.56 -21.59
C GLU A 172 4.07 -8.75 -20.96
N LYS A 173 3.90 -7.43 -20.83
CA LYS A 173 4.89 -6.53 -20.24
C LYS A 173 5.20 -6.86 -18.77
N TYR A 174 4.18 -7.14 -17.95
CA TYR A 174 4.37 -7.39 -16.52
C TYR A 174 4.34 -8.88 -16.15
N ARG A 175 4.17 -9.78 -17.13
CA ARG A 175 4.05 -11.23 -16.91
C ARG A 175 5.16 -11.76 -16.01
N ASP A 176 6.41 -11.43 -16.33
CA ASP A 176 7.57 -12.02 -15.67
C ASP A 176 7.71 -11.52 -14.22
N ILE A 177 7.35 -10.26 -13.95
CA ILE A 177 7.23 -9.71 -12.58
C ILE A 177 6.13 -10.46 -11.83
N VAL A 178 4.93 -10.58 -12.39
CA VAL A 178 3.77 -11.20 -11.72
C VAL A 178 4.06 -12.67 -11.41
N PHE A 179 4.53 -13.43 -12.39
CA PHE A 179 4.76 -14.86 -12.24
C PHE A 179 5.95 -15.16 -11.32
N SER A 180 7.07 -14.45 -11.48
CA SER A 180 8.23 -14.69 -10.61
C SER A 180 7.94 -14.28 -9.16
N THR A 181 7.11 -13.25 -8.94
CA THR A 181 6.68 -12.86 -7.58
C THR A 181 5.76 -13.94 -6.99
N ALA A 182 4.80 -14.45 -7.78
CA ALA A 182 3.92 -15.54 -7.34
C ALA A 182 4.69 -16.84 -7.03
N ASP A 183 5.73 -17.16 -7.80
CA ASP A 183 6.62 -18.30 -7.52
C ASP A 183 7.32 -18.16 -6.17
N PHE A 184 7.84 -16.97 -5.85
CA PHE A 184 8.43 -16.71 -4.53
C PHE A 184 7.38 -16.89 -3.44
N MET A 185 6.23 -16.23 -3.58
CA MET A 185 5.14 -16.30 -2.60
C MET A 185 4.68 -17.74 -2.33
N ALA A 186 4.51 -18.55 -3.39
CA ALA A 186 4.12 -19.94 -3.26
C ALA A 186 5.21 -20.81 -2.61
N SER A 187 6.50 -20.56 -2.93
CA SER A 187 7.61 -21.30 -2.31
C SER A 187 7.93 -20.88 -0.88
N PHE A 188 7.56 -19.65 -0.49
CA PHE A 188 7.75 -19.14 0.86
C PHE A 188 6.75 -19.76 1.85
N ALA A 189 5.52 -20.02 1.40
CA ALA A 189 4.49 -20.66 2.21
C ALA A 189 4.87 -22.12 2.53
N GLN A 190 4.86 -22.48 3.82
CA GLN A 190 5.28 -23.79 4.28
C GLN A 190 4.07 -24.67 4.61
N TYR A 191 3.97 -25.82 3.94
CA TYR A 191 2.93 -26.80 4.27
C TYR A 191 3.21 -27.48 5.62
N LYS A 192 2.23 -27.44 6.52
CA LYS A 192 2.22 -28.18 7.79
C LYS A 192 1.28 -29.36 7.67
N VAL A 193 1.78 -30.55 8.00
CA VAL A 193 1.03 -31.81 7.82
C VAL A 193 -0.01 -31.95 8.92
N GLU A 194 0.25 -31.35 10.08
CA GLU A 194 -0.55 -31.44 11.29
C GLU A 194 -1.97 -30.90 11.10
N ASP A 195 -2.13 -29.79 10.38
CA ASP A 195 -3.40 -29.12 10.09
C ASP A 195 -3.70 -29.00 8.59
N GLN A 196 -2.88 -29.63 7.75
CA GLN A 196 -3.05 -29.70 6.29
C GLN A 196 -3.13 -28.32 5.63
N SER A 197 -2.39 -27.34 6.17
CA SER A 197 -2.44 -25.96 5.71
C SER A 197 -1.04 -25.43 5.36
N PHE A 198 -0.99 -24.41 4.51
CA PHE A 198 0.20 -23.61 4.24
C PHE A 198 0.26 -22.43 5.18
N HIS A 199 1.43 -22.19 5.77
CA HIS A 199 1.65 -21.13 6.75
C HIS A 199 2.77 -20.19 6.31
N LEU A 200 2.65 -18.92 6.67
CA LEU A 200 3.75 -17.96 6.60
C LEU A 200 4.53 -18.06 7.91
N CYS A 201 5.57 -18.89 7.90
CA CYS A 201 6.31 -19.22 9.11
C CYS A 201 7.54 -18.31 9.33
N HIS A 202 7.95 -18.21 10.59
CA HIS A 202 9.26 -17.68 10.98
C HIS A 202 10.42 -18.38 10.23
N PRO A 203 11.56 -17.69 10.00
CA PRO A 203 11.89 -16.34 10.46
C PRO A 203 11.16 -15.25 9.66
N LEU A 204 10.36 -14.43 10.34
CA LEU A 204 9.46 -13.45 9.74
C LEU A 204 9.20 -12.32 10.73
N ILE A 205 9.24 -11.07 10.28
CA ILE A 205 8.73 -9.93 11.06
C ILE A 205 7.45 -9.46 10.36
N PRO A 206 6.35 -9.22 11.10
CA PRO A 206 5.14 -8.69 10.50
C PRO A 206 5.30 -7.20 10.23
N ALA A 207 4.46 -6.64 9.37
CA ALA A 207 4.41 -5.20 9.10
C ALA A 207 4.17 -4.35 10.37
N GLN A 208 3.61 -4.93 11.44
CA GLN A 208 3.70 -4.37 12.79
C GLN A 208 5.05 -4.77 13.38
N GLU A 209 6.10 -3.97 13.18
CA GLU A 209 7.53 -4.30 13.36
C GLU A 209 7.99 -4.47 14.82
N ILE A 210 7.14 -5.03 15.69
CA ILE A 210 7.37 -5.16 17.13
C ILE A 210 7.54 -6.60 17.60
N PHE A 211 7.15 -7.57 16.76
CA PHE A 211 7.26 -9.00 17.04
C PHE A 211 8.61 -9.54 16.57
N HIS A 212 9.07 -10.62 17.22
CA HIS A 212 10.40 -11.16 16.97
C HIS A 212 10.39 -12.05 15.72
N ALA A 213 11.52 -12.08 15.02
CA ALA A 213 11.61 -12.81 13.75
C ALA A 213 11.42 -14.31 13.98
N GLU A 214 11.95 -14.81 15.10
CA GLU A 214 12.02 -16.21 15.49
C GLU A 214 10.70 -16.83 15.98
N ASP A 215 9.68 -16.02 16.27
CA ASP A 215 8.42 -16.48 16.87
C ASP A 215 7.15 -16.02 16.14
N THR A 216 7.26 -15.20 15.10
CA THR A 216 6.10 -14.73 14.34
C THR A 216 5.70 -15.72 13.25
N ASN A 217 4.43 -16.13 13.26
CA ASN A 217 3.81 -16.86 12.15
C ASN A 217 2.51 -16.17 11.73
N ASP A 218 2.09 -16.39 10.49
CA ASP A 218 0.76 -16.08 9.96
C ASP A 218 0.21 -14.69 10.31
N PRO A 219 0.95 -13.58 10.10
CA PRO A 219 0.36 -12.27 10.29
C PRO A 219 -0.84 -12.08 9.33
N PRO A 220 -2.02 -11.60 9.80
CA PRO A 220 -3.20 -11.58 8.94
C PRO A 220 -3.10 -10.71 7.70
N PHE A 221 -2.39 -9.58 7.77
CA PHE A 221 -2.25 -8.69 6.63
C PHE A 221 -1.45 -9.37 5.52
N GLU A 222 -0.34 -10.00 5.86
CA GLU A 222 0.50 -10.77 4.96
C GLU A 222 -0.26 -11.97 4.39
N LEU A 223 -1.01 -12.72 5.20
CA LEU A 223 -1.87 -13.81 4.71
C LEU A 223 -2.91 -13.32 3.70
N ALA A 224 -3.64 -12.25 4.03
CA ALA A 224 -4.64 -11.67 3.14
C ALA A 224 -4.01 -11.19 1.82
N TYR A 225 -2.82 -10.58 1.89
CA TYR A 225 -2.11 -10.14 0.70
C TYR A 225 -1.56 -11.31 -0.13
N TRP A 226 -1.17 -12.40 0.52
CA TRP A 226 -0.78 -13.65 -0.14
C TRP A 226 -1.94 -14.23 -0.94
N HIS A 227 -3.13 -14.33 -0.33
CA HIS A 227 -4.35 -14.74 -1.02
C HIS A 227 -4.64 -13.85 -2.23
N PHE A 228 -4.73 -12.53 -2.02
CA PHE A 228 -5.04 -11.58 -3.08
C PHE A 228 -4.08 -11.72 -4.27
N ALA A 229 -2.77 -11.68 -4.01
CA ALA A 229 -1.80 -11.61 -5.11
C ALA A 229 -1.61 -12.95 -5.83
N LEU A 230 -1.72 -14.08 -5.13
CA LEU A 230 -1.70 -15.39 -5.81
C LEU A 230 -2.95 -15.58 -6.68
N ASP A 231 -4.12 -15.13 -6.22
CA ASP A 231 -5.34 -15.23 -7.05
C ASP A 231 -5.27 -14.31 -8.27
N VAL A 232 -4.82 -13.06 -8.10
CA VAL A 232 -4.53 -12.15 -9.22
C VAL A 232 -3.54 -12.77 -10.20
N ALA A 233 -2.47 -13.42 -9.72
CA ALA A 233 -1.50 -14.10 -10.59
C ALA A 233 -2.13 -15.25 -11.39
N GLN A 234 -3.06 -16.02 -10.81
CA GLN A 234 -3.83 -17.03 -11.54
C GLN A 234 -4.74 -16.42 -12.59
N ASP A 235 -5.34 -15.28 -12.28
CA ASP A 235 -6.16 -14.50 -13.20
C ASP A 235 -5.34 -14.00 -14.39
N TRP A 236 -4.11 -13.55 -14.16
CA TRP A 236 -3.16 -13.21 -15.22
C TRP A 236 -2.85 -14.39 -16.12
N ARG A 237 -2.62 -15.59 -15.58
CA ARG A 237 -2.43 -16.82 -16.38
C ARG A 237 -3.64 -17.09 -17.28
N LYS A 238 -4.86 -17.02 -16.72
CA LYS A 238 -6.11 -17.21 -17.46
C LYS A 238 -6.27 -16.18 -18.58
N ARG A 239 -6.06 -14.90 -18.28
CA ARG A 239 -6.10 -13.80 -19.27
C ARG A 239 -5.02 -13.97 -20.35
N LEU A 240 -3.91 -14.62 -20.02
CA LEU A 240 -2.85 -14.99 -20.95
C LEU A 240 -3.13 -16.28 -21.75
N GLY A 241 -4.26 -16.97 -21.53
CA GLY A 241 -4.59 -18.24 -22.18
C GLY A 241 -3.77 -19.44 -21.66
N LEU A 242 -3.13 -19.29 -20.51
CA LEU A 242 -2.38 -20.35 -19.82
C LEU A 242 -3.29 -21.09 -18.84
N GLN A 243 -2.99 -22.36 -18.58
CA GLN A 243 -3.62 -23.10 -17.50
C GLN A 243 -3.20 -22.52 -16.15
N ARG A 244 -4.08 -22.59 -15.13
CA ARG A 244 -3.72 -22.23 -13.75
C ARG A 244 -2.49 -23.01 -13.30
N ASP A 245 -1.64 -22.38 -12.50
CA ASP A 245 -0.49 -23.06 -11.89
C ASP A 245 -0.96 -23.90 -10.71
N SER A 246 -0.64 -25.20 -10.70
CA SER A 246 -1.10 -26.12 -9.65
C SER A 246 -0.43 -25.85 -8.30
N THR A 247 0.81 -25.36 -8.30
CA THR A 247 1.53 -25.05 -7.06
C THR A 247 0.91 -23.83 -6.39
N TRP A 248 0.67 -22.77 -7.16
CA TRP A 248 0.02 -21.56 -6.64
C TRP A 248 -1.41 -21.86 -6.20
N GLN A 249 -2.14 -22.70 -6.94
CA GLN A 249 -3.49 -23.12 -6.57
C GLN A 249 -3.49 -23.90 -5.25
N ASN A 250 -2.55 -24.82 -5.07
CA ASN A 250 -2.46 -25.60 -3.85
C ASN A 250 -2.17 -24.72 -2.62
N VAL A 251 -1.36 -23.67 -2.78
CA VAL A 251 -1.18 -22.68 -1.69
C VAL A 251 -2.48 -21.92 -1.45
N LEU A 252 -3.17 -21.41 -2.48
CA LEU A 252 -4.44 -20.70 -2.31
C LEU A 252 -5.53 -21.53 -1.63
N ASP A 253 -5.68 -22.79 -2.02
CA ASP A 253 -6.74 -23.68 -1.52
C ASP A 253 -6.55 -24.05 -0.05
N TYR A 254 -5.30 -24.05 0.43
CA TYR A 254 -4.93 -24.55 1.75
C TYR A 254 -4.13 -23.52 2.57
N LEU A 255 -4.11 -22.23 2.20
CA LEU A 255 -3.43 -21.22 3.02
C LEU A 255 -4.16 -21.08 4.36
N ALA A 256 -3.40 -20.94 5.43
CA ALA A 256 -3.92 -20.82 6.78
C ALA A 256 -4.92 -19.66 6.89
N PRO A 257 -6.02 -19.84 7.66
CA PRO A 257 -6.94 -18.75 7.93
C PRO A 257 -6.23 -17.66 8.74
N LEU A 258 -6.73 -16.42 8.65
CA LEU A 258 -6.24 -15.32 9.47
C LEU A 258 -6.40 -15.68 10.97
N PRO A 259 -5.33 -15.59 11.78
CA PRO A 259 -5.41 -15.98 13.18
C PRO A 259 -6.40 -15.11 13.95
N GLU A 260 -7.31 -15.75 14.69
CA GLU A 260 -8.33 -15.13 15.51
C GLU A 260 -8.26 -15.66 16.95
N TYR A 261 -8.47 -14.77 17.92
CA TYR A 261 -8.68 -15.14 19.31
C TYR A 261 -9.78 -14.28 19.94
N ASN A 262 -10.72 -14.92 20.65
CA ASN A 262 -11.87 -14.24 21.28
C ASN A 262 -12.66 -13.30 20.34
N GLY A 263 -12.85 -13.69 19.08
CA GLY A 263 -13.62 -12.90 18.14
C GLY A 263 -12.86 -11.71 17.53
N LEU A 264 -11.54 -11.63 17.70
CA LEU A 264 -10.67 -10.57 17.19
C LEU A 264 -9.52 -11.19 16.38
N TYR A 265 -9.24 -10.65 15.19
CA TYR A 265 -8.01 -10.97 14.47
C TYR A 265 -6.77 -10.55 15.27
N LEU A 266 -5.79 -11.44 15.38
CA LEU A 266 -4.52 -11.20 16.07
C LEU A 266 -3.52 -10.47 15.16
N PRO A 267 -2.46 -9.84 15.68
CA PRO A 267 -1.39 -9.29 14.83
C PRO A 267 -0.51 -10.38 14.19
N CYS A 268 -0.39 -11.54 14.83
CA CYS A 268 0.24 -12.76 14.31
C CYS A 268 -0.25 -13.99 15.10
N ALA A 269 0.01 -15.19 14.58
CA ALA A 269 -0.30 -16.43 15.28
C ALA A 269 0.42 -16.48 16.64
N GLY A 270 -0.33 -16.75 17.71
CA GLY A 270 0.20 -16.86 19.06
C GLY A 270 0.17 -15.57 19.89
N ALA A 271 -0.09 -14.40 19.27
CA ALA A 271 -0.20 -13.12 19.98
C ALA A 271 -1.56 -12.94 20.69
N ILE A 272 -1.99 -13.93 21.47
CA ILE A 272 -3.30 -13.97 22.13
C ILE A 272 -3.55 -12.82 23.12
N ASP A 273 -2.47 -12.23 23.64
CA ASP A 273 -2.48 -11.10 24.56
C ASP A 273 -2.36 -9.73 23.86
N ALA A 274 -2.41 -9.68 22.52
CA ALA A 274 -2.23 -8.44 21.74
C ALA A 274 -3.21 -7.32 22.13
N TYR A 275 -4.40 -7.68 22.62
CA TYR A 275 -5.44 -6.76 23.08
C TYR A 275 -5.64 -6.78 24.60
N THR A 276 -4.67 -7.25 25.37
CA THR A 276 -4.70 -7.18 26.84
C THR A 276 -3.40 -6.59 27.38
N ASP A 277 -2.28 -6.88 26.72
CA ASP A 277 -0.99 -6.28 26.98
C ASP A 277 -0.84 -4.93 26.26
N ARG A 278 -0.50 -3.87 27.01
CA ARG A 278 -0.27 -2.54 26.45
C ARG A 278 0.98 -2.47 25.58
N ASP A 279 1.99 -3.30 25.84
CA ASP A 279 3.25 -3.28 25.09
C ASP A 279 3.11 -3.89 23.69
N LEU A 280 2.02 -4.62 23.45
CA LEU A 280 1.65 -5.17 22.14
C LEU A 280 0.69 -4.27 21.34
N ARG A 281 0.07 -3.27 21.98
CA ARG A 281 -0.83 -2.27 21.35
C ARG A 281 -0.07 -1.06 20.80
N ARG A 282 1.12 -1.28 20.24
CA ARG A 282 1.99 -0.22 19.70
C ARG A 282 2.34 -0.48 18.25
N ASP A 283 2.88 0.55 17.61
CA ASP A 283 3.20 0.56 16.19
C ASP A 283 1.94 0.47 15.30
N HIS A 284 2.08 0.01 14.06
CA HIS A 284 1.03 -0.06 13.06
C HIS A 284 -0.10 -1.03 13.43
N PRO A 285 -1.38 -0.62 13.46
CA PRO A 285 -2.51 -1.55 13.57
C PRO A 285 -2.81 -2.23 12.22
N ILE A 286 -1.77 -2.82 11.59
CA ILE A 286 -1.78 -3.23 10.18
C ILE A 286 -2.76 -4.37 9.86
N VAL A 287 -3.24 -5.11 10.86
CA VAL A 287 -4.33 -6.08 10.70
C VAL A 287 -5.55 -5.46 9.99
N LEU A 288 -5.80 -4.17 10.20
CA LEU A 288 -6.87 -3.43 9.53
C LEU A 288 -6.63 -3.29 8.02
N GLY A 289 -5.36 -3.24 7.60
CA GLY A 289 -4.95 -3.20 6.20
C GLY A 289 -5.44 -4.40 5.38
N ALA A 290 -5.68 -5.54 6.02
CA ALA A 290 -6.24 -6.74 5.38
C ALA A 290 -7.64 -6.49 4.79
N TYR A 291 -8.36 -5.51 5.33
CA TYR A 291 -9.69 -5.12 4.87
C TYR A 291 -9.72 -3.71 4.30
N GLY A 292 -8.85 -2.79 4.73
CA GLY A 292 -8.81 -1.42 4.21
C GLY A 292 -8.02 -1.25 2.92
N MET A 293 -6.81 -1.82 2.86
CA MET A 293 -5.91 -1.70 1.69
C MET A 293 -6.22 -2.74 0.61
N LEU A 294 -6.70 -3.91 1.03
CA LEU A 294 -7.00 -5.05 0.16
C LEU A 294 -8.52 -5.20 -0.02
N PRO A 295 -8.97 -5.98 -1.01
CA PRO A 295 -10.40 -6.19 -1.26
C PRO A 295 -11.18 -6.79 -0.08
N GLY A 296 -10.50 -7.45 0.86
CA GLY A 296 -11.10 -8.12 2.01
C GLY A 296 -11.56 -9.54 1.73
N ASP A 297 -11.16 -10.13 0.60
CA ASP A 297 -11.38 -11.54 0.31
C ASP A 297 -10.77 -12.40 1.43
N HIS A 298 -11.50 -13.44 1.85
CA HIS A 298 -11.12 -14.31 2.96
C HIS A 298 -11.04 -13.62 4.35
N VAL A 299 -11.54 -12.39 4.48
CA VAL A 299 -11.67 -11.70 5.77
C VAL A 299 -13.14 -11.68 6.21
N ASP A 300 -13.45 -12.28 7.37
CA ASP A 300 -14.75 -12.10 8.01
C ASP A 300 -14.95 -10.64 8.46
N ALA A 301 -15.93 -9.97 7.84
CA ALA A 301 -16.21 -8.56 8.07
C ALA A 301 -16.69 -8.27 9.51
N ALA A 302 -17.38 -9.23 10.15
CA ALA A 302 -17.87 -9.04 11.52
C ALA A 302 -16.72 -9.11 12.54
N THR A 303 -15.78 -10.05 12.38
CA THR A 303 -14.53 -10.12 13.15
C THR A 303 -13.70 -8.87 12.89
N MET A 304 -13.53 -8.46 11.64
CA MET A 304 -12.80 -7.22 11.32
C MET A 304 -13.44 -5.99 11.97
N LYS A 305 -14.77 -5.88 11.99
CA LYS A 305 -15.48 -4.80 12.67
C LYS A 305 -15.19 -4.79 14.18
N ARG A 306 -15.20 -5.96 14.83
CA ARG A 306 -14.86 -6.06 16.26
C ARG A 306 -13.40 -5.68 16.52
N THR A 307 -12.47 -6.15 15.68
CA THR A 307 -11.05 -5.78 15.74
C THR A 307 -10.84 -4.28 15.55
N PHE A 308 -11.49 -3.69 14.57
CA PHE A 308 -11.47 -2.25 14.32
C PHE A 308 -11.96 -1.45 15.53
N LEU A 309 -13.12 -1.80 16.10
CA LEU A 309 -13.65 -1.12 17.28
C LEU A 309 -12.73 -1.29 18.51
N GLU A 310 -12.09 -2.45 18.66
CA GLU A 310 -11.13 -2.70 19.73
C GLU A 310 -9.89 -1.80 19.62
N ILE A 311 -9.35 -1.67 18.41
CA ILE A 311 -8.21 -0.78 18.12
C ILE A 311 -8.61 0.68 18.31
N MET A 312 -9.78 1.09 17.82
CA MET A 312 -10.28 2.45 17.99
C MET A 312 -10.48 2.82 19.47
N ARG A 313 -10.85 1.85 20.30
CA ARG A 313 -11.03 2.02 21.75
C ARG A 313 -9.72 2.23 22.49
N ASP A 314 -8.72 1.38 22.28
CA ASP A 314 -7.45 1.44 23.02
C ASP A 314 -6.27 1.03 22.12
N TRP A 315 -5.60 2.00 21.52
CA TRP A 315 -4.32 1.78 20.83
C TRP A 315 -3.32 2.82 21.31
N ASN A 316 -2.03 2.49 21.31
CA ASN A 316 -1.00 3.46 21.61
C ASN A 316 -0.74 4.38 20.40
N TRP A 317 -1.65 5.33 20.20
CA TRP A 317 -1.64 6.30 19.09
C TRP A 317 -0.39 7.19 19.00
N LYS A 318 0.49 7.18 20.00
CA LYS A 318 1.78 7.88 19.94
C LYS A 318 2.83 7.11 19.14
N THR A 319 2.61 5.81 18.95
CA THR A 319 3.56 4.89 18.32
C THR A 319 3.23 4.55 16.87
N THR A 320 2.01 4.85 16.40
CA THR A 320 1.55 4.72 15.00
C THR A 320 2.37 5.54 14.01
N TRP A 321 2.08 5.55 12.72
CA TRP A 321 2.75 6.36 11.68
C TRP A 321 1.74 7.11 10.83
N GLY A 322 2.22 8.08 10.03
CA GLY A 322 1.33 8.96 9.27
C GLY A 322 0.39 8.26 8.28
N TRP A 323 0.79 7.13 7.70
CA TRP A 323 -0.06 6.35 6.79
C TRP A 323 -1.10 5.48 7.51
N ASP A 324 -0.96 5.28 8.83
CA ASP A 324 -1.91 4.46 9.60
C ASP A 324 -3.31 5.08 9.59
N TYR A 325 -3.41 6.41 9.72
CA TYR A 325 -4.73 7.08 9.81
C TYR A 325 -5.53 6.94 8.52
N PRO A 326 -4.97 7.17 7.32
CA PRO A 326 -5.65 6.84 6.07
C PRO A 326 -5.95 5.35 5.91
N MET A 327 -5.06 4.44 6.32
CA MET A 327 -5.32 3.00 6.27
C MET A 327 -6.53 2.58 7.13
N ILE A 328 -6.62 3.12 8.34
CA ILE A 328 -7.75 2.92 9.24
C ILE A 328 -9.02 3.57 8.66
N ALA A 329 -8.92 4.73 7.99
CA ALA A 329 -10.05 5.37 7.34
C ALA A 329 -10.61 4.53 6.19
N MET A 330 -9.74 3.93 5.37
CA MET A 330 -10.14 2.99 4.32
C MET A 330 -10.88 1.77 4.90
N THR A 331 -10.38 1.26 6.02
CA THR A 331 -11.03 0.14 6.74
C THR A 331 -12.40 0.55 7.27
N ALA A 332 -12.51 1.70 7.92
CA ALA A 332 -13.76 2.25 8.43
C ALA A 332 -14.80 2.44 7.30
N ALA A 333 -14.37 2.97 6.15
CA ALA A 333 -15.23 3.13 4.98
C ALA A 333 -15.81 1.79 4.50
N ARG A 334 -14.99 0.74 4.35
CA ARG A 334 -15.47 -0.60 3.96
C ARG A 334 -16.35 -1.26 5.01
N LEU A 335 -16.15 -0.95 6.29
CA LEU A 335 -17.00 -1.45 7.39
C LEU A 335 -18.34 -0.70 7.52
N GLY A 336 -18.61 0.28 6.65
CA GLY A 336 -19.82 1.10 6.70
C GLY A 336 -19.80 2.09 7.87
N GLU A 337 -18.63 2.57 8.28
CA GLU A 337 -18.43 3.52 9.38
C GLU A 337 -17.82 4.85 8.86
N PRO A 338 -18.49 5.58 7.95
CA PRO A 338 -17.92 6.75 7.30
C PRO A 338 -17.66 7.92 8.27
N GLU A 339 -18.41 8.02 9.36
CA GLU A 339 -18.14 8.99 10.43
C GLU A 339 -16.78 8.71 11.09
N MET A 340 -16.50 7.46 11.43
CA MET A 340 -15.20 7.07 11.99
C MET A 340 -14.07 7.23 10.97
N ALA A 341 -14.34 7.01 9.68
CA ALA A 341 -13.38 7.26 8.61
C ALA A 341 -12.93 8.73 8.59
N ILE A 342 -13.86 9.68 8.70
CA ILE A 342 -13.51 11.10 8.81
C ILE A 342 -12.84 11.39 10.16
N GLU A 343 -13.33 10.85 11.28
CA GLU A 343 -12.72 11.10 12.59
C GLU A 343 -11.25 10.69 12.66
N ILE A 344 -10.89 9.51 12.13
CA ILE A 344 -9.52 9.02 12.22
C ILE A 344 -8.56 9.84 11.35
N LEU A 345 -9.00 10.34 10.19
CA LEU A 345 -8.21 11.27 9.36
C LEU A 345 -7.84 12.57 10.10
N PHE A 346 -8.63 12.95 11.11
CA PHE A 346 -8.44 14.17 11.91
C PHE A 346 -8.00 13.91 13.35
N LYS A 347 -7.66 12.67 13.69
CA LYS A 347 -7.22 12.32 15.04
C LYS A 347 -6.03 13.17 15.46
N ASP A 348 -6.14 13.82 16.62
CA ASP A 348 -5.11 14.71 17.16
C ASP A 348 -3.93 13.92 17.73
N THR A 349 -2.97 13.65 16.86
CA THR A 349 -1.71 12.97 17.17
C THR A 349 -0.58 13.61 16.37
N GLN A 350 0.63 13.59 16.92
CA GLN A 350 1.80 14.18 16.26
C GLN A 350 1.99 13.67 14.83
N LYS A 351 1.85 12.37 14.63
CA LYS A 351 2.14 11.71 13.34
C LYS A 351 1.02 11.86 12.30
N ASN A 352 -0.15 12.37 12.71
CA ASN A 352 -1.22 12.78 11.80
C ASN A 352 -1.16 14.28 11.46
N THR A 353 -0.07 14.97 11.81
CA THR A 353 0.09 16.39 11.54
C THR A 353 0.47 16.64 10.08
N TYR A 354 -0.29 17.50 9.39
CA TYR A 354 0.05 18.02 8.07
C TYR A 354 0.50 19.47 8.19
N LEU A 355 1.80 19.72 7.94
CA LEU A 355 2.42 21.04 8.05
C LEU A 355 1.77 22.06 7.11
N ASN A 356 2.05 23.35 7.30
CA ASN A 356 1.54 24.42 6.43
C ASN A 356 1.95 24.22 4.96
N ASN A 357 3.14 23.63 4.72
CA ASN A 357 3.62 23.27 3.39
C ASN A 357 3.08 21.92 2.86
N GLY A 358 2.16 21.29 3.59
CA GLY A 358 1.46 20.06 3.22
C GLY A 358 2.11 18.76 3.64
N HIS A 359 3.38 18.74 4.00
CA HIS A 359 4.04 17.48 4.35
C HIS A 359 3.43 16.88 5.62
N ASN A 360 3.19 15.57 5.59
CA ASN A 360 2.92 14.83 6.80
C ASN A 360 4.21 14.75 7.66
N TYR A 361 4.08 15.08 8.94
CA TYR A 361 5.19 15.16 9.89
C TYR A 361 5.24 13.90 10.76
N GLN A 362 6.41 13.27 10.87
CA GLN A 362 6.58 12.09 11.71
C GLN A 362 7.22 12.45 13.06
N ASP A 363 8.50 12.85 13.08
CA ASP A 363 9.21 13.30 14.28
C ASP A 363 10.41 14.22 13.95
N LYS A 364 11.28 14.50 14.93
CA LYS A 364 12.46 15.36 14.73
C LYS A 364 13.50 14.77 13.78
N ARG A 365 13.60 13.45 13.68
CA ARG A 365 14.54 12.67 12.85
C ARG A 365 14.01 12.47 11.45
N LEU A 366 12.69 12.28 11.31
CA LEU A 366 11.98 12.16 10.04
C LEU A 366 10.93 13.27 9.96
N ARG A 367 11.36 14.49 9.60
CA ARG A 367 10.47 15.67 9.66
C ARG A 367 9.41 15.69 8.58
N LEU A 368 9.61 14.95 7.50
CA LEU A 368 8.70 14.85 6.36
C LEU A 368 8.50 13.36 6.08
N TYR A 369 7.27 12.97 5.76
CA TYR A 369 6.93 11.58 5.55
C TYR A 369 5.85 11.45 4.47
N LEU A 370 6.28 11.29 3.22
CA LEU A 370 5.39 11.25 2.07
C LEU A 370 4.48 10.00 1.99
N PRO A 371 4.79 8.85 2.61
CA PRO A 371 3.81 7.77 2.72
C PRO A 371 2.50 8.24 3.35
N GLY A 372 2.54 9.14 4.35
CA GLY A 372 1.32 9.74 4.92
C GLY A 372 0.53 10.55 3.90
N ASN A 373 1.20 11.37 3.08
CA ASN A 373 0.57 12.15 2.01
C ASN A 373 -0.07 11.27 0.93
N GLY A 374 0.66 10.24 0.46
CA GLY A 374 0.14 9.34 -0.56
C GLY A 374 -0.98 8.43 -0.04
N ALA A 375 -0.88 7.97 1.20
CA ALA A 375 -1.93 7.22 1.88
C ALA A 375 -3.23 8.05 2.02
N LEU A 376 -3.12 9.34 2.37
CA LEU A 376 -4.29 10.23 2.39
C LEU A 376 -4.97 10.33 1.03
N LEU A 377 -4.18 10.49 -0.04
CA LEU A 377 -4.73 10.56 -1.39
C LEU A 377 -5.41 9.25 -1.80
N ALA A 378 -4.84 8.10 -1.43
CA ALA A 378 -5.46 6.81 -1.67
C ALA A 378 -6.79 6.66 -0.90
N ALA A 379 -6.81 7.01 0.39
CA ALA A 379 -8.01 6.93 1.21
C ALA A 379 -9.11 7.87 0.71
N VAL A 380 -8.80 9.13 0.40
CA VAL A 380 -9.80 10.08 -0.12
C VAL A 380 -10.36 9.63 -1.46
N ALA A 381 -9.53 9.10 -2.36
CA ALA A 381 -10.02 8.55 -3.63
C ALA A 381 -10.94 7.36 -3.41
N MET A 382 -10.57 6.43 -2.54
CA MET A 382 -11.40 5.28 -2.18
C MET A 382 -12.70 5.70 -1.48
N MET A 383 -12.67 6.68 -0.57
CA MET A 383 -13.88 7.17 0.11
C MET A 383 -14.85 7.86 -0.85
N ALA A 384 -14.35 8.48 -1.92
CA ALA A 384 -15.14 9.18 -2.93
C ALA A 384 -15.66 8.23 -4.04
N ALA A 385 -14.74 7.53 -4.70
CA ALA A 385 -15.03 6.67 -5.85
C ALA A 385 -15.38 5.23 -5.48
N GLY A 386 -15.04 4.82 -4.25
CA GLY A 386 -15.26 3.47 -3.76
C GLY A 386 -14.17 2.47 -4.13
N TRP A 387 -14.53 1.20 -4.07
CA TRP A 387 -13.76 0.02 -4.46
C TRP A 387 -14.57 -0.84 -5.45
N THR A 388 -13.96 -1.90 -6.01
CA THR A 388 -14.53 -2.73 -7.09
C THR A 388 -16.03 -3.01 -6.93
N ASP A 389 -16.45 -3.52 -5.77
CA ASP A 389 -17.83 -3.92 -5.49
C ASP A 389 -18.74 -2.84 -4.89
N SER A 390 -18.27 -1.60 -4.77
CA SER A 390 -19.08 -0.51 -4.23
C SER A 390 -19.88 0.18 -5.33
N ASP A 391 -21.20 0.30 -5.16
CA ASP A 391 -22.08 1.00 -6.12
C ASP A 391 -22.64 2.32 -5.56
N GLU A 392 -22.38 2.58 -4.28
CA GLU A 392 -22.83 3.80 -3.61
C GLU A 392 -21.94 5.00 -4.00
N LEU A 393 -22.57 6.16 -4.21
CA LEU A 393 -21.86 7.41 -4.43
C LEU A 393 -21.20 7.88 -3.12
N ASN A 394 -19.90 8.18 -3.15
CA ASN A 394 -19.13 8.67 -1.99
C ASN A 394 -19.24 7.72 -0.78
N PRO A 395 -18.97 6.41 -0.91
CA PRO A 395 -19.31 5.41 0.10
C PRO A 395 -18.57 5.61 1.43
N GLY A 396 -17.39 6.24 1.41
CA GLY A 396 -16.61 6.52 2.61
C GLY A 396 -16.90 7.86 3.28
N PHE A 397 -17.84 8.67 2.77
CA PHE A 397 -18.21 9.96 3.38
C PHE A 397 -19.55 9.88 4.12
N PRO A 398 -19.69 10.54 5.30
CA PRO A 398 -20.93 10.54 6.08
C PRO A 398 -22.15 10.98 5.28
N LYS A 399 -23.29 10.34 5.52
CA LYS A 399 -24.57 10.67 4.86
C LYS A 399 -25.44 11.64 5.68
N ASP A 400 -24.80 12.44 6.54
CA ASP A 400 -25.43 13.38 7.46
C ASP A 400 -25.82 14.72 6.83
N GLY A 401 -25.61 14.87 5.51
CA GLY A 401 -25.87 16.09 4.75
C GLY A 401 -24.77 17.15 4.81
N LYS A 402 -23.66 16.91 5.55
CA LYS A 402 -22.55 17.87 5.66
C LYS A 402 -21.40 17.60 4.71
N TRP A 403 -21.35 16.40 4.13
CA TRP A 403 -20.30 15.95 3.21
C TRP A 403 -20.82 15.80 1.78
N ASN A 404 -21.27 16.92 1.20
CA ASN A 404 -21.70 16.98 -0.20
C ASN A 404 -20.49 17.07 -1.15
N VAL A 405 -19.66 16.03 -1.12
CA VAL A 405 -18.45 15.90 -1.93
C VAL A 405 -18.81 15.66 -3.39
N LYS A 406 -18.15 16.37 -4.30
CA LYS A 406 -18.18 16.09 -5.73
C LYS A 406 -16.80 15.67 -6.20
N TRP A 407 -16.75 14.85 -7.23
CA TRP A 407 -15.49 14.44 -7.82
C TRP A 407 -15.69 14.06 -9.27
N GLU A 408 -14.59 14.12 -10.02
CA GLU A 408 -14.52 13.61 -11.38
C GLU A 408 -13.21 12.85 -11.57
N GLY A 409 -13.18 11.95 -12.55
CA GLY A 409 -11.97 11.26 -12.98
C GLY A 409 -11.32 10.32 -11.95
N LEU A 410 -11.79 10.21 -10.70
CA LEU A 410 -11.27 9.24 -9.74
C LEU A 410 -11.63 7.80 -10.17
N ARG A 411 -10.82 6.84 -9.74
CA ARG A 411 -10.99 5.40 -9.99
C ARG A 411 -11.22 4.67 -8.69
N LYS A 412 -12.03 3.61 -8.77
CA LYS A 412 -12.24 2.66 -7.68
C LYS A 412 -10.92 2.02 -7.27
N MET A 413 -10.75 1.79 -5.97
CA MET A 413 -9.73 0.89 -5.44
C MET A 413 -10.07 -0.56 -5.80
N LEU A 414 -9.06 -1.45 -5.82
CA LEU A 414 -9.26 -2.88 -6.05
C LEU A 414 -10.19 -3.50 -5.00
#